data_AF-A0A6N9R5X4-F1
#
_entry.id   AF-A0A6N9R5X4-F1
#
_cell.length_a   1.000
_cell.length_b   1.000
_cell.length_c   1.000
_cell.angle_alpha   90.00
_cell.angle_beta   90.00
_cell.angle_gamma   90.00
#
_symmetry.space_group_name_H-M   'P 1'
#
loop_
_entity.id
_entity.type
_entity.pdbx_description
1 polymer ?
#
loop_
_entity_poly.entity_id
_entity_poly.type
_entity_poly.pdbx_seq_one_letter_code
_entity_poly.pdbx_strand_id
1 'polypeptide(L)'
;MEGAQLRLALFEALKVAAPGAFDEQMSRSYLADGMNIELADLGIDSLARMEFCIAIELSTRVTLLPTQLAELASTDAIERCILEKLKSAPQ
;
A
#
# COMPACT_ATOMS: atom_id res chain seq x y z
N MET A 1 -14.99 3.32 -2.63
CA MET A 1 -13.67 3.93 -2.35
C MET A 1 -13.17 4.54 -3.65
N GLU A 2 -12.78 5.82 -3.63
CA GLU A 2 -12.19 6.50 -4.79
C GLU A 2 -10.68 6.27 -4.85
N GLY A 3 -10.05 6.39 -6.03
CA GLY A 3 -8.61 6.14 -6.20
C GLY A 3 -7.72 6.99 -5.29
N ALA A 4 -8.09 8.26 -5.06
CA ALA A 4 -7.37 9.13 -4.13
C ALA A 4 -7.44 8.65 -2.66
N GLN A 5 -8.59 8.10 -2.24
CA GLN A 5 -8.75 7.52 -0.90
C GLN A 5 -7.91 6.25 -0.73
N LEU A 6 -7.85 5.41 -1.77
CA LEU A 6 -7.03 4.21 -1.74
C LEU A 6 -5.53 4.55 -1.70
N ARG A 7 -5.08 5.52 -2.48
CA ARG A 7 -3.68 5.96 -2.46
C ARG A 7 -3.30 6.52 -1.09
N LEU A 8 -4.20 7.25 -0.42
CA LEU A 8 -3.98 7.68 0.96
C LEU A 8 -3.89 6.49 1.93
N ALA A 9 -4.83 5.54 1.86
CA ALA A 9 -4.81 4.34 2.70
C ALA A 9 -3.53 3.52 2.51
N LEU A 10 -3.07 3.41 1.25
CA LEU A 10 -1.82 2.74 0.91
C LEU A 10 -0.62 3.49 1.49
N PHE A 11 -0.61 4.83 1.40
CA PHE A 11 0.44 5.65 1.99
C PHE A 11 0.52 5.50 3.51
N GLU A 12 -0.62 5.51 4.20
CA GLU A 12 -0.67 5.31 5.65
C GLU A 12 -0.14 3.93 6.04
N ALA A 13 -0.51 2.88 5.30
CA ALA A 13 0.03 1.53 5.52
C ALA A 13 1.55 1.45 5.30
N LEU A 14 2.07 2.13 4.28
CA LEU A 14 3.52 2.21 4.04
C LEU A 14 4.26 2.89 5.19
N LYS A 15 3.69 3.95 5.79
CA LYS A 15 4.29 4.63 6.94
C LYS A 15 4.31 3.76 8.20
N VAL A 16 3.35 2.86 8.36
CA VAL A 16 3.36 1.86 9.44
C VAL A 16 4.49 0.87 9.22
N ALA A 17 4.62 0.33 8.01
CA ALA A 17 5.59 -0.70 7.68
C ALA A 17 7.04 -0.19 7.60
N ALA A 18 7.24 1.04 7.15
CA ALA A 18 8.56 1.65 6.98
C ALA A 18 8.61 3.01 7.70
N PRO A 19 8.61 3.01 9.05
CA PRO A 19 8.64 4.24 9.82
C PRO A 19 9.94 5.01 9.53
N GLY A 20 9.82 6.24 9.05
CA GLY A 20 10.96 7.09 8.70
C GLY A 20 11.48 6.95 7.27
N ALA A 21 10.93 6.06 6.45
CA ALA A 21 11.28 5.98 5.02
C ALA A 21 10.76 7.16 4.19
N PHE A 22 9.77 7.89 4.71
CA PHE A 22 9.06 8.96 4.02
C PHE A 22 9.34 10.31 4.67
N ASP A 23 10.06 11.17 3.96
CA ASP A 23 10.15 12.60 4.28
C ASP A 23 8.97 13.39 3.70
N GLU A 24 8.90 14.70 3.97
CA GLU A 24 7.81 15.55 3.49
C GLU A 24 7.76 15.65 1.95
N GLN A 25 8.91 15.64 1.29
CA GLN A 25 8.98 15.74 -0.17
C GLN A 25 8.46 14.45 -0.81
N MET A 26 8.92 13.29 -0.35
CA MET A 26 8.48 11.99 -0.84
C MET A 26 6.99 11.77 -0.57
N SER A 27 6.48 12.24 0.58
CA SER A 27 5.05 12.21 0.90
C SER A 27 4.23 12.98 -0.13
N ARG A 28 4.67 14.18 -0.51
CA ARG A 28 4.01 15.01 -1.53
C ARG A 28 4.08 14.36 -2.90
N SER A 29 5.25 13.90 -3.33
CA SER A 29 5.42 13.23 -4.63
C SER A 29 4.54 11.99 -4.76
N TYR A 30 4.43 11.20 -3.70
CA TYR A 30 3.57 10.02 -3.68
C TYR A 30 2.08 10.37 -3.80
N LEU A 31 1.60 11.32 -2.97
CA LEU A 31 0.19 11.65 -2.89
C LEU A 31 -0.32 12.53 -4.04
N ALA A 32 0.50 13.46 -4.52
CA ALA A 32 0.12 14.45 -5.52
C ALA A 32 0.54 14.06 -6.95
N ASP A 33 1.77 13.55 -7.11
CA ASP A 33 2.35 13.27 -8.43
C ASP A 33 2.17 11.81 -8.86
N GLY A 34 1.60 10.97 -7.99
CA GLY A 34 1.36 9.55 -8.29
C GLY A 34 2.65 8.74 -8.40
N MET A 35 3.68 9.09 -7.63
CA MET A 35 4.93 8.35 -7.59
C MET A 35 4.67 6.87 -7.26
N ASN A 36 5.22 5.97 -8.08
CA ASN A 36 5.22 4.54 -7.81
C ASN A 36 6.47 4.16 -7.01
N ILE A 37 6.31 3.34 -5.97
CA ILE A 37 7.40 2.89 -5.10
C ILE A 37 7.54 1.39 -5.21
N GLU A 38 8.77 0.92 -5.43
CA GLU A 38 9.11 -0.49 -5.34
C GLU A 38 9.27 -0.89 -3.87
N LEU A 39 8.60 -1.98 -3.45
CA LEU A 39 8.64 -2.46 -2.06
C LEU A 39 10.05 -2.89 -1.63
N ALA A 40 10.90 -3.29 -2.59
CA ALA A 40 12.29 -3.64 -2.34
C ALA A 40 13.11 -2.45 -1.82
N ASP A 41 12.78 -1.22 -2.25
CA ASP A 41 13.50 0.00 -1.88
C ASP A 41 13.18 0.44 -0.44
N LEU A 42 12.05 -0.02 0.11
CA LEU A 42 11.63 0.30 1.47
C LEU A 42 12.38 -0.49 2.54
N GLY A 43 13.12 -1.54 2.16
CA GLY A 43 13.92 -2.33 3.09
C GLY A 43 13.10 -3.01 4.21
N ILE A 44 11.81 -3.23 3.99
CA ILE A 44 10.89 -3.76 5.01
C ILE A 44 11.11 -5.26 5.26
N ASP A 45 11.18 -5.63 6.55
CA ASP A 45 11.32 -7.01 6.98
C ASP A 45 9.98 -7.78 6.95
N SER A 46 9.99 -9.04 7.40
CA SER A 46 8.79 -9.87 7.42
C SER A 46 7.69 -9.35 8.35
N LEU A 47 8.05 -8.70 9.46
CA LEU A 47 7.09 -8.14 10.40
C LEU A 47 6.42 -6.90 9.80
N ALA A 48 7.22 -5.98 9.25
CA ALA A 48 6.76 -4.80 8.55
C ALA A 48 5.82 -5.14 7.38
N ARG A 49 6.10 -6.23 6.64
CA ARG A 49 5.18 -6.74 5.61
C ARG A 49 3.83 -7.20 6.17
N MET A 50 3.83 -7.85 7.33
CA MET A 50 2.57 -8.24 8.00
C MET A 50 1.81 -7.02 8.48
N GLU A 51 2.49 -6.04 9.09
CA GLU A 51 1.89 -4.80 9.56
C GLU A 51 1.30 -3.98 8.42
N PHE A 52 1.99 -3.94 7.27
CA PHE A 52 1.46 -3.37 6.03
C PHE A 52 0.13 -4.04 5.62
N CYS A 53 0.12 -5.37 5.52
CA CYS A 53 -1.08 -6.13 5.16
C CYS A 53 -2.24 -5.85 6.12
N ILE A 54 -1.98 -5.82 7.43
CA ILE A 54 -2.98 -5.52 8.47
C ILE A 54 -3.51 -4.09 8.30
N ALA A 55 -2.64 -3.10 8.11
CA ALA A 55 -3.04 -1.71 7.92
C ALA A 55 -3.90 -1.54 6.66
N ILE A 56 -3.55 -2.21 5.55
CA ILE A 56 -4.38 -2.23 4.34
C ILE A 56 -5.76 -2.84 4.62
N GLU A 57 -5.83 -3.98 5.31
CA GLU A 57 -7.09 -4.64 5.59
C GLU A 57 -8.01 -3.77 6.46
N LEU A 58 -7.45 -3.13 7.49
CA LEU A 58 -8.20 -2.22 8.36
C LEU A 58 -8.75 -1.00 7.60
N SER A 59 -7.97 -0.44 6.68
CA SER A 59 -8.36 0.77 5.94
C SER A 59 -9.25 0.48 4.73
N THR A 60 -9.09 -0.68 4.09
CA THR A 60 -9.74 -0.99 2.79
C THR A 60 -10.73 -2.13 2.83
N ARG A 61 -10.78 -2.91 3.93
CA ARG A 61 -11.51 -4.20 4.05
C ARG A 61 -11.01 -5.29 3.10
N VAL A 62 -9.89 -5.06 2.39
CA VAL A 62 -9.30 -6.02 1.48
C VAL A 62 -8.13 -6.72 2.16
N THR A 63 -8.19 -8.04 2.23
CA THR A 63 -7.08 -8.85 2.70
C THR A 63 -6.04 -9.02 1.60
N LEU A 64 -4.80 -8.65 1.92
CA LEU A 64 -3.59 -8.99 1.18
C LEU A 64 -2.70 -9.90 2.04
N LEU A 65 -2.11 -10.91 1.43
CA LEU A 65 -1.16 -11.79 2.08
C LEU A 65 0.28 -11.31 1.84
N PRO A 66 1.22 -11.52 2.78
CA PRO A 66 2.63 -11.15 2.59
C PRO A 66 3.26 -11.79 1.34
N THR A 67 2.82 -12.99 0.96
CA THR A 67 3.25 -13.66 -0.27
C THR A 67 2.82 -12.92 -1.54
N GLN A 68 1.64 -12.29 -1.52
CA GLN A 68 1.15 -11.47 -2.64
C GLN A 68 1.94 -10.17 -2.78
N LEU A 69 2.46 -9.61 -1.69
CA LEU A 69 3.29 -8.40 -1.76
C LEU A 69 4.57 -8.64 -2.58
N ALA A 70 5.16 -9.83 -2.46
CA ALA A 70 6.33 -10.21 -3.25
C ALA A 70 6.01 -10.31 -4.75
N GLU A 71 4.79 -10.69 -5.12
CA GLU A 71 4.34 -10.77 -6.51
C GLU A 71 3.96 -9.40 -7.09
N LEU A 72 3.35 -8.54 -6.27
CA LEU A 72 2.90 -7.21 -6.69
C LEU A 72 4.08 -6.24 -6.84
N ALA A 73 5.11 -6.36 -5.98
CA ALA A 73 6.39 -5.64 -5.99
C ALA A 73 6.35 -4.10 -5.87
N SER A 74 5.24 -3.44 -6.23
CA SER A 74 5.12 -1.98 -6.28
C SER A 74 3.77 -1.46 -5.78
N THR A 75 3.73 -0.19 -5.37
CA THR A 75 2.52 0.46 -4.86
C THR A 75 1.40 0.52 -5.90
N ASP A 76 1.71 0.75 -7.18
CA ASP A 76 0.70 0.79 -8.24
C ASP A 76 0.11 -0.60 -8.54
N ALA A 77 0.90 -1.66 -8.42
CA ALA A 77 0.38 -3.01 -8.54
C ALA A 77 -0.53 -3.36 -7.36
N ILE A 78 -0.15 -2.97 -6.14
CA ILE A 78 -0.98 -3.14 -4.94
C ILE A 78 -2.30 -2.39 -5.07
N GLU A 79 -2.25 -1.12 -5.48
CA GLU A 79 -3.44 -0.29 -5.69
C GLU A 79 -4.41 -0.94 -6.68
N ARG A 80 -3.90 -1.37 -7.84
CA ARG A 80 -4.70 -2.09 -8.84
C ARG A 80 -5.31 -3.37 -8.28
N CYS A 81 -4.54 -4.17 -7.54
CA CYS A 81 -5.03 -5.40 -6.92
C CYS A 81 -6.19 -5.12 -5.94
N ILE A 82 -6.05 -4.09 -5.09
CA ILE A 82 -7.09 -3.70 -4.14
C ILE A 82 -8.34 -3.20 -4.88
N LEU A 83 -8.20 -2.37 -5.91
CA LEU A 83 -9.32 -1.89 -6.72
C LEU A 83 -10.09 -3.04 -7.36
N GLU A 84 -9.40 -4.02 -7.94
CA GLU A 84 -10.06 -5.18 -8.56
C GLU A 84 -10.79 -6.03 -7.51
N LYS A 85 -10.18 -6.24 -6.34
CA LYS A 85 -10.82 -6.96 -5.22
C LYS A 85 -12.08 -6.23 -4.72
N LEU A 86 -12.02 -4.91 -4.57
CA LEU A 86 -13.17 -4.08 -4.17
C LEU A 86 -14.32 -4.14 -5.18
N LYS A 87 -14.04 -4.21 -6.48
CA LYS A 87 -15.08 -4.38 -7.52
C LYS A 87 -15.71 -5.77 -7.51
N SER A 88 -14.95 -6.79 -7.10
CA SER A 88 -15.39 -8.18 -7.06
C SER A 88 -16.11 -8.60 -5.78
N ALA A 89 -16.07 -7.76 -4.74
CA ALA A 89 -16.75 -8.05 -3.47
C ALA A 89 -18.27 -7.86 -3.61
N PRO A 90 -19.10 -8.84 -3.20
CA PRO A 90 -20.55 -8.64 -3.15
C PRO A 90 -20.90 -7.53 -2.15
N GLN A 91 -21.81 -6.63 -2.54
CA GLN A 91 -22.31 -5.52 -1.72
C GLN A 91 -23.09 -5.99 -0.50
#